data_AF-A0A453DN97-F1
#
_entry.id   AF-A0A453DN97-F1
#
_cell.length_a   1.000
_cell.length_b   1.000
_cell.length_c   1.000
_cell.angle_alpha   90.00
_cell.angle_beta   90.00
_cell.angle_gamma   90.00
#
_symmetry.space_group_name_H-M   'P 1'
#
loop_
_entity.id
_entity.type
_entity.pdbx_description
1 polymer ?
#
loop_
_entity_poly.entity_id
_entity_poly.type
_entity_poly.pdbx_seq_one_letter_code
_entity_poly.pdbx_strand_id
1 'polypeptide(L)'
;MAKGFFSSSSSRAHRRVAWVLLCLCMLLCTVHGGSSSRKVYIVYLGDVKHGHPDHVVASHHDILTTLLGSKEESLASVVYNYKHGFSGFAAMLTPEQAEQLAEFPEVISVEPSRRHKASTTRSWDFLGLNYQMSGSALPHGTNYGEDVIIGVIDTGIWPESRSFSDEGYPPIPSRWKGMCQLGPDWDKNNCSRKIIGARFYDTGVSEEALKTDSLSPRDYSGHGTHCASTAAGSAVQAASFNGLAKGVARGGAPHARIAVYKTLWGVDGFGDTSAFLAAIDDAIHDGVDVLSLSVGFPDENSFGALHAVQKGITVVYAGGNDGPRPQTLENTSPWVITVAASKVDRSFPTAITLGNNQHILGQSLNYHVVNSSSGSSRFTGLVSDE
;
A
#
# COMPACT_ATOMS: atom_id res chain seq x y z
N MET A 1 27.78 -50.49 74.28
CA MET A 1 28.28 -49.25 73.62
C MET A 1 27.96 -49.34 72.14
N ALA A 2 26.96 -48.60 71.71
CA ALA A 2 26.46 -48.59 70.34
C ALA A 2 27.39 -47.79 69.43
N LYS A 3 27.85 -48.40 68.32
CA LYS A 3 28.32 -47.70 67.13
C LYS A 3 27.34 -48.02 66.02
N GLY A 4 26.44 -47.09 65.75
CA GLY A 4 25.43 -47.20 64.70
C GLY A 4 26.08 -47.17 63.32
N PHE A 5 25.90 -48.26 62.59
CA PHE A 5 25.92 -48.28 61.13
C PHE A 5 24.59 -47.65 60.65
N PHE A 6 24.62 -46.48 60.02
CA PHE A 6 23.51 -46.02 59.18
C PHE A 6 24.03 -45.75 57.76
N SER A 7 23.88 -46.81 56.96
CA SER A 7 23.42 -46.83 55.56
C SER A 7 23.59 -45.56 54.73
N SER A 8 24.53 -45.59 53.77
CA SER A 8 24.67 -44.62 52.67
C SER A 8 23.67 -44.87 51.51
N SER A 9 22.52 -45.49 51.78
CA SER A 9 21.51 -45.81 50.76
C SER A 9 20.58 -44.64 50.42
N SER A 10 20.35 -43.71 51.36
CA SER A 10 19.38 -42.61 51.21
C SER A 10 19.80 -41.58 50.14
N SER A 11 21.09 -41.27 49.99
CA SER A 11 21.52 -40.17 49.11
C SER A 11 21.43 -40.49 47.61
N ARG A 12 21.56 -41.77 47.21
CA ARG A 12 21.43 -42.18 45.80
C ARG A 12 19.97 -42.22 45.35
N ALA A 13 19.06 -42.65 46.22
CA ALA A 13 17.63 -42.63 45.93
C ALA A 13 17.10 -41.20 45.80
N HIS A 14 17.47 -40.30 46.72
CA HIS A 14 17.08 -38.89 46.63
C HIS A 14 17.69 -38.19 45.41
N ARG A 15 18.94 -38.51 45.03
CA ARG A 15 19.52 -38.00 43.79
C ARG A 15 18.78 -38.52 42.56
N ARG A 16 18.46 -39.81 42.47
CA ARG A 16 17.71 -40.35 41.31
C ARG A 16 16.31 -39.75 41.20
N VAL A 17 15.61 -39.56 42.31
CA VAL A 17 14.29 -38.90 42.33
C VAL A 17 14.39 -37.43 41.94
N ALA A 18 15.42 -36.72 42.40
CA ALA A 18 15.65 -35.33 42.01
C ALA A 18 16.00 -35.20 40.52
N TRP A 19 16.79 -36.11 39.96
CA TRP A 19 17.11 -36.12 38.52
C TRP A 19 15.89 -36.48 37.67
N VAL A 20 15.05 -37.42 38.11
CA VAL A 20 13.78 -37.73 37.42
C VAL A 20 12.83 -36.55 37.47
N LEU A 21 12.69 -35.87 38.62
CA LEU A 21 11.87 -34.66 38.75
C LEU A 21 12.42 -33.50 37.91
N LEU A 22 13.74 -33.33 37.82
CA LEU A 22 14.37 -32.31 36.98
C LEU A 22 14.17 -32.60 35.49
N CYS A 23 14.30 -33.86 35.07
CA CYS A 23 14.00 -34.28 33.71
C CYS A 23 12.50 -34.15 33.39
N LEU A 24 11.61 -34.48 34.32
CA LEU A 24 10.15 -34.28 34.16
C LEU A 24 9.81 -32.78 34.05
N CYS A 25 10.48 -31.93 34.83
CA CYS A 25 10.32 -30.48 34.80
C CYS A 25 10.85 -29.88 33.48
N MET A 26 11.99 -30.38 32.98
CA MET A 26 12.52 -29.98 31.66
C MET A 26 11.63 -30.46 30.50
N LEU A 27 11.04 -31.66 30.60
CA LEU A 27 10.04 -32.14 29.64
C LEU A 27 8.72 -31.35 29.70
N LEU A 28 8.30 -30.89 30.88
CA LEU A 28 7.13 -30.02 31.04
C LEU A 28 7.40 -28.59 30.56
N CYS A 29 8.64 -28.09 30.68
CA CYS A 29 9.05 -26.79 30.15
C CYS A 29 9.21 -26.79 28.62
N THR A 30 9.48 -27.93 27.97
CA THR A 30 9.51 -28.02 26.50
C THR A 30 8.13 -28.05 25.85
N VAL A 31 7.05 -28.11 26.63
CA VAL A 31 5.65 -28.18 26.10
C VAL A 31 4.96 -26.80 26.09
N HIS A 32 5.59 -25.74 26.61
CA HIS A 32 5.01 -24.39 26.57
C HIS A 32 5.97 -23.36 25.98
N GLY A 33 5.69 -22.91 24.75
CA GLY A 33 6.17 -21.61 24.28
C GLY A 33 6.82 -21.54 22.89
N GLY A 34 6.31 -22.25 21.88
CA GLY A 34 6.51 -21.83 20.49
C GLY A 34 5.58 -20.66 20.18
N SER A 35 6.03 -19.42 20.40
CA SER A 35 5.24 -18.24 20.02
C SER A 35 5.37 -18.01 18.51
N SER A 36 4.59 -18.76 17.73
CA SER A 36 4.40 -18.49 16.31
C SER A 36 3.89 -17.04 16.14
N SER A 37 4.57 -16.24 15.33
CA SER A 37 4.24 -14.82 15.14
C SER A 37 2.82 -14.70 14.60
N ARG A 38 1.93 -14.09 15.39
CA ARG A 38 0.56 -13.82 14.95
C ARG A 38 0.59 -12.83 13.79
N LYS A 39 -0.09 -13.19 12.70
CA LYS A 39 -0.27 -12.36 11.51
C LYS A 39 -1.76 -12.09 11.34
N VAL A 40 -2.11 -11.04 10.61
CA VAL A 40 -3.52 -10.78 10.32
C VAL A 40 -3.97 -11.74 9.23
N TYR A 41 -4.91 -12.61 9.59
CA TYR A 41 -5.60 -13.51 8.67
C TYR A 41 -7.04 -13.05 8.50
N ILE A 42 -7.51 -13.09 7.27
CA ILE A 42 -8.86 -12.72 6.88
C ILE A 42 -9.67 -14.00 6.79
N VAL A 43 -10.78 -14.07 7.54
CA VAL A 43 -11.66 -15.23 7.67
C VAL A 43 -13.01 -14.86 7.08
N TYR A 44 -13.41 -15.56 6.03
CA TYR A 44 -14.63 -15.28 5.27
C TYR A 44 -15.70 -16.33 5.59
N LEU A 45 -16.92 -15.90 5.93
CA LEU A 45 -18.04 -16.77 6.32
C LEU A 45 -19.22 -16.74 5.33
N GLY A 46 -19.12 -15.97 4.23
CA GLY A 46 -20.17 -15.87 3.21
C GLY A 46 -21.19 -14.77 3.47
N ASP A 47 -22.44 -14.97 3.03
CA ASP A 47 -23.51 -13.98 3.17
C ASP A 47 -23.88 -13.72 4.63
N VAL A 48 -24.36 -12.51 4.91
CA VAL A 48 -24.84 -12.11 6.23
C VAL A 48 -26.14 -12.85 6.58
N LYS A 49 -26.08 -13.76 7.55
CA LYS A 49 -27.24 -14.60 7.96
C LYS A 49 -28.20 -13.91 8.94
N HIS A 50 -27.81 -12.80 9.56
CA HIS A 50 -28.62 -12.09 10.56
C HIS A 50 -29.00 -10.70 10.07
N GLY A 51 -30.28 -10.33 10.23
CA GLY A 51 -30.81 -9.04 9.75
C GLY A 51 -30.30 -7.81 10.52
N HIS A 52 -29.73 -7.98 11.72
CA HIS A 52 -29.14 -6.90 12.51
C HIS A 52 -27.62 -7.10 12.64
N PRO A 53 -26.78 -6.10 12.33
CA PRO A 53 -25.32 -6.26 12.28
C PRO A 53 -24.67 -6.68 13.61
N ASP A 54 -25.27 -6.31 14.74
CA ASP A 54 -24.79 -6.72 16.07
C ASP A 54 -24.90 -8.24 16.28
N HIS A 55 -25.89 -8.90 15.67
CA HIS A 55 -26.06 -10.35 15.75
C HIS A 55 -25.01 -11.08 14.90
N VAL A 56 -24.58 -10.46 13.80
CA VAL A 56 -23.51 -10.96 12.92
C VAL A 56 -22.17 -10.90 13.64
N VAL A 57 -21.87 -9.77 14.28
CA VAL A 57 -20.69 -9.60 15.14
C VAL A 57 -20.70 -10.59 16.29
N ALA A 58 -21.85 -10.79 16.95
CA ALA A 58 -21.97 -11.80 17.99
C ALA A 58 -21.58 -13.19 17.44
N SER A 59 -22.08 -13.56 16.26
CA SER A 59 -21.74 -14.84 15.63
C SER A 59 -20.24 -15.00 15.30
N HIS A 60 -19.55 -13.93 14.90
CA HIS A 60 -18.10 -13.97 14.67
C HIS A 60 -17.34 -14.17 15.97
N HIS A 61 -17.75 -13.45 17.03
CA HIS A 61 -17.14 -13.61 18.33
C HIS A 61 -17.41 -15.00 18.89
N ASP A 62 -18.56 -15.61 18.60
CA ASP A 62 -18.86 -16.99 18.98
C ASP A 62 -17.93 -17.98 18.24
N ILE A 63 -17.69 -17.79 16.94
CA ILE A 63 -16.74 -18.58 16.15
C ILE A 63 -15.31 -18.43 16.69
N LEU A 64 -14.85 -17.20 16.92
CA LEU A 64 -13.51 -16.97 17.46
C LEU A 64 -13.37 -17.46 18.90
N THR A 65 -14.42 -17.34 19.72
CA THR A 65 -14.43 -17.87 21.09
C THR A 65 -14.37 -19.39 21.07
N THR A 66 -14.99 -20.04 20.09
CA THR A 66 -14.91 -21.49 19.90
C THR A 66 -13.50 -21.93 19.52
N LEU A 67 -12.81 -21.18 18.66
CA LEU A 67 -11.41 -21.43 18.31
C LEU A 67 -10.45 -21.16 19.48
N LEU A 68 -10.58 -20.00 20.11
CA LEU A 68 -9.60 -19.49 21.09
C LEU A 68 -9.91 -19.91 22.54
N GLY A 69 -11.12 -20.41 22.81
CA GLY A 69 -11.56 -20.85 24.13
C GLY A 69 -11.91 -19.73 25.12
N SER A 70 -11.77 -18.45 24.73
CA SER A 70 -12.05 -17.29 25.58
C SER A 70 -12.73 -16.17 24.79
N LYS A 71 -13.75 -15.56 25.41
CA LYS A 71 -14.44 -14.40 24.85
C LYS A 71 -13.57 -13.15 24.91
N GLU A 72 -12.77 -13.01 25.95
CA GLU A 72 -11.76 -11.94 26.08
C GLU A 72 -10.69 -12.05 24.99
N GLU A 73 -10.19 -13.26 24.72
CA GLU A 73 -9.18 -13.46 23.67
C GLU A 73 -9.77 -13.33 22.27
N SER A 74 -11.06 -13.69 22.09
CA SER A 74 -11.84 -13.39 20.89
C SER A 74 -11.87 -11.89 20.61
N LEU A 75 -12.29 -11.09 21.60
CA LEU A 75 -12.37 -9.62 21.48
C LEU A 75 -10.99 -9.00 21.22
N ALA A 76 -9.93 -9.53 21.82
CA ALA A 76 -8.57 -9.02 21.65
C ALA A 76 -7.91 -9.42 20.32
N SER A 77 -8.29 -10.58 19.76
CA SER A 77 -7.69 -11.11 18.52
C SER A 77 -8.42 -10.64 17.27
N VAL A 78 -9.70 -10.28 17.36
CA VAL A 78 -10.41 -9.65 16.22
C VAL A 78 -9.80 -8.28 15.94
N VAL A 79 -9.31 -8.13 14.71
CA VAL A 79 -8.92 -6.85 14.14
C VAL A 79 -10.14 -6.16 13.53
N TYR A 80 -10.95 -6.89 12.78
CA TYR A 80 -12.17 -6.37 12.16
C TYR A 80 -13.29 -7.41 12.11
N ASN A 81 -14.53 -6.97 12.31
CA ASN A 81 -15.73 -7.77 12.05
C ASN A 81 -16.41 -7.24 10.78
N TYR A 82 -16.44 -8.06 9.73
CA TYR A 82 -17.16 -7.80 8.49
C TYR A 82 -18.60 -8.29 8.67
N LYS A 83 -19.52 -7.36 8.95
CA LYS A 83 -20.90 -7.65 9.42
C LYS A 83 -22.02 -7.03 8.57
N HIS A 84 -21.67 -6.35 7.47
CA HIS A 84 -22.60 -5.53 6.68
C HIS A 84 -22.74 -5.99 5.23
N GLY A 85 -21.64 -6.18 4.49
CA GLY A 85 -21.67 -6.65 3.09
C GLY A 85 -21.51 -8.16 2.93
N PHE A 86 -20.80 -8.78 3.88
CA PHE A 86 -20.60 -10.21 4.01
C PHE A 86 -20.29 -10.50 5.48
N SER A 87 -20.39 -11.76 5.89
CA SER A 87 -20.04 -12.27 7.20
C SER A 87 -18.57 -12.72 7.19
N GLY A 88 -17.81 -12.33 8.20
CA GLY A 88 -16.38 -12.63 8.28
C GLY A 88 -15.66 -11.74 9.27
N PHE A 89 -14.40 -12.01 9.52
CA PHE A 89 -13.58 -11.18 10.38
C PHE A 89 -12.10 -11.30 10.01
N ALA A 90 -11.33 -10.25 10.25
CA ALA A 90 -9.88 -10.38 10.32
C ALA A 90 -9.49 -10.60 11.77
N ALA A 91 -8.65 -11.58 12.01
CA ALA A 91 -8.12 -11.84 13.33
C ALA A 91 -6.60 -12.01 13.26
N MET A 92 -5.94 -11.56 14.33
CA MET A 92 -4.53 -11.76 14.54
C MET A 92 -4.33 -13.18 15.08
N LEU A 93 -4.02 -14.10 14.17
CA LEU A 93 -3.94 -15.54 14.43
C LEU A 93 -2.53 -16.03 14.18
N THR A 94 -2.15 -17.12 14.84
CA THR A 94 -1.01 -17.91 14.37
C THR A 94 -1.41 -18.66 13.08
N PRO A 95 -0.45 -19.09 12.25
CA PRO A 95 -0.73 -19.94 11.09
C PRO A 95 -1.54 -21.19 11.46
N GLU A 96 -1.25 -21.82 12.60
CA GLU A 96 -1.94 -23.03 13.06
C GLU A 96 -3.40 -22.72 13.44
N GLN A 97 -3.64 -21.60 14.10
CA GLN A 97 -4.99 -21.12 14.41
C GLN A 97 -5.78 -20.78 13.14
N ALA A 98 -5.11 -20.20 12.13
CA ALA A 98 -5.72 -19.91 10.83
C ALA A 98 -6.11 -21.18 10.07
N GLU A 99 -5.27 -22.23 10.12
CA GLU A 99 -5.58 -23.55 9.54
C GLU A 99 -6.76 -24.21 10.24
N GLN A 100 -6.77 -24.25 11.58
CA GLN A 100 -7.89 -24.80 12.35
C GLN A 100 -9.21 -24.08 12.07
N LEU A 101 -9.15 -22.76 11.93
CA LEU A 101 -10.33 -21.97 11.64
C LEU A 101 -10.87 -22.23 10.22
N ALA A 102 -10.00 -22.56 9.27
CA ALA A 102 -10.41 -22.92 7.92
C ALA A 102 -11.22 -24.23 7.85
N GLU A 103 -11.15 -25.07 8.89
CA GLU A 103 -11.93 -26.32 8.99
C GLU A 103 -13.36 -26.10 9.52
N PHE A 104 -13.70 -24.90 10.00
CA PHE A 104 -15.02 -24.65 10.58
C PHE A 104 -16.09 -24.66 9.46
N PRO A 105 -17.24 -25.33 9.67
CA PRO A 105 -18.28 -25.45 8.64
C PRO A 105 -18.80 -24.11 8.09
N GLU A 106 -18.74 -23.06 8.92
CA GLU A 106 -19.17 -21.71 8.61
C GLU A 106 -18.10 -20.90 7.87
N VAL A 107 -16.84 -21.37 7.83
CA VAL A 107 -15.69 -20.68 7.24
C VAL A 107 -15.47 -21.15 5.80
N ILE A 108 -15.50 -20.19 4.87
CA ILE A 108 -15.32 -20.39 3.43
C ILE A 108 -13.84 -20.28 3.04
N SER A 109 -13.09 -19.32 3.62
CA SER A 109 -11.66 -19.17 3.34
C SER A 109 -10.91 -18.41 4.42
N VAL A 110 -9.60 -18.71 4.57
CA VAL A 110 -8.67 -18.01 5.48
C VAL A 110 -7.38 -17.62 4.72
N GLU A 111 -6.99 -16.33 4.71
CA GLU A 111 -5.84 -15.84 3.92
C GLU A 111 -4.98 -14.75 4.60
N PRO A 112 -3.66 -14.66 4.32
CA PRO A 112 -2.76 -13.62 4.85
C PRO A 112 -2.67 -12.33 3.97
N SER A 113 -2.43 -11.16 4.59
CA SER A 113 -2.36 -9.82 3.94
C SER A 113 -0.99 -9.42 3.28
N ARG A 114 -0.91 -8.54 2.23
CA ARG A 114 0.30 -8.21 1.36
C ARG A 114 0.44 -6.71 0.83
N ARG A 115 1.57 -6.26 0.17
CA ARG A 115 1.94 -4.85 -0.30
C ARG A 115 2.62 -4.66 -1.74
N HIS A 116 2.65 -3.46 -2.41
CA HIS A 116 3.12 -3.15 -3.84
C HIS A 116 3.80 -1.72 -4.21
N LYS A 117 4.35 -1.44 -5.46
CA LYS A 117 5.09 -0.17 -5.96
C LYS A 117 5.03 0.19 -7.51
N ALA A 118 5.39 1.44 -7.99
CA ALA A 118 5.20 2.04 -9.39
C ALA A 118 6.46 2.55 -10.22
N SER A 119 6.34 2.94 -11.55
CA SER A 119 7.46 3.43 -12.47
C SER A 119 7.09 4.24 -13.78
N THR A 120 7.86 5.30 -14.22
CA THR A 120 7.76 5.93 -15.59
C THR A 120 9.06 6.53 -16.24
N THR A 121 9.53 5.96 -17.37
CA THR A 121 10.44 6.58 -18.39
C THR A 121 10.37 5.92 -19.79
N ARG A 122 9.59 4.84 -19.94
CA ARG A 122 9.37 4.08 -21.19
C ARG A 122 7.89 3.94 -21.56
N SER A 123 7.00 4.04 -20.56
CA SER A 123 5.58 3.76 -20.66
C SER A 123 4.90 4.53 -21.81
N TRP A 124 5.16 5.83 -21.96
CA TRP A 124 4.51 6.64 -23.01
C TRP A 124 5.00 6.33 -24.43
N ASP A 125 6.30 6.03 -24.60
CA ASP A 125 6.81 5.60 -25.91
C ASP A 125 6.30 4.21 -26.28
N PHE A 126 6.16 3.31 -25.29
CA PHE A 126 5.54 1.99 -25.47
C PHE A 126 4.09 2.10 -25.94
N LEU A 127 3.35 3.12 -25.49
CA LEU A 127 1.99 3.42 -25.95
C LEU A 127 1.94 4.15 -27.31
N GLY A 128 3.09 4.37 -27.98
CA GLY A 128 3.16 5.10 -29.25
C GLY A 128 2.97 6.62 -29.13
N LEU A 129 2.90 7.16 -27.90
CA LEU A 129 2.76 8.59 -27.61
C LEU A 129 4.13 9.26 -27.53
N ASN A 130 4.90 9.13 -28.61
CA ASN A 130 6.23 9.69 -28.69
C ASN A 130 6.16 11.22 -28.85
N TYR A 131 6.72 11.93 -27.87
CA TYR A 131 6.80 13.40 -27.81
C TYR A 131 7.75 13.98 -28.86
N GLN A 132 8.75 13.20 -29.31
CA GLN A 132 9.75 13.63 -30.29
C GLN A 132 9.32 13.41 -31.75
N MET A 133 8.26 12.63 -31.99
CA MET A 133 7.74 12.43 -33.34
C MET A 133 6.63 13.44 -33.62
N SER A 134 6.88 14.36 -34.55
CA SER A 134 5.85 15.16 -35.22
C SER A 134 4.93 14.20 -35.97
N GLY A 135 3.78 13.85 -35.39
CA GLY A 135 2.84 12.91 -36.00
C GLY A 135 2.01 12.06 -35.03
N SER A 136 2.30 12.07 -33.71
CA SER A 136 1.36 11.50 -32.73
C SER A 136 0.15 12.43 -32.60
N ALA A 137 -0.98 12.05 -33.20
CA ALA A 137 -2.14 12.92 -33.35
C ALA A 137 -2.74 13.39 -32.02
N LEU A 138 -2.62 12.59 -30.95
CA LEU A 138 -3.21 12.91 -29.65
C LEU A 138 -2.41 13.97 -28.87
N PRO A 139 -1.11 13.80 -28.54
CA PRO A 139 -0.38 14.81 -27.75
C PRO A 139 -0.29 16.16 -28.45
N HIS A 140 -0.05 16.18 -29.77
CA HIS A 140 -0.02 17.42 -30.55
C HIS A 140 -1.42 18.03 -30.75
N GLY A 141 -2.44 17.19 -30.97
CA GLY A 141 -3.82 17.63 -31.20
C GLY A 141 -4.51 18.21 -29.95
N THR A 142 -4.04 17.88 -28.75
CA THR A 142 -4.55 18.42 -27.48
C THR A 142 -3.62 19.45 -26.84
N ASN A 143 -2.60 19.91 -27.56
CA ASN A 143 -1.50 20.72 -27.02
C ASN A 143 -0.94 20.18 -25.69
N TYR A 144 -0.75 18.86 -25.63
CA TYR A 144 -0.23 18.12 -24.48
C TYR A 144 -1.08 18.27 -23.19
N GLY A 145 -2.37 18.55 -23.36
CA GLY A 145 -3.33 18.77 -22.28
C GLY A 145 -3.27 20.17 -21.67
N GLU A 146 -2.80 21.17 -22.42
CA GLU A 146 -2.77 22.56 -21.95
C GLU A 146 -4.12 22.99 -21.35
N ASP A 147 -4.04 23.66 -20.20
CA ASP A 147 -5.17 24.20 -19.42
C ASP A 147 -6.22 23.17 -18.96
N VAL A 148 -6.00 21.88 -19.18
CA VAL A 148 -6.68 20.79 -18.45
C VAL A 148 -6.12 20.76 -17.02
N ILE A 149 -7.00 20.57 -16.04
CA ILE A 149 -6.68 20.50 -14.62
C ILE A 149 -6.95 19.07 -14.15
N ILE A 150 -5.88 18.37 -13.78
CA ILE A 150 -5.94 17.03 -13.20
C ILE A 150 -5.92 17.15 -11.69
N GLY A 151 -7.02 16.77 -11.04
CA GLY A 151 -7.09 16.58 -9.60
C GLY A 151 -6.49 15.23 -9.20
N VAL A 152 -5.52 15.24 -8.30
CA VAL A 152 -4.86 14.05 -7.78
C VAL A 152 -5.22 13.90 -6.30
N ILE A 153 -5.98 12.84 -5.97
CA ILE A 153 -6.36 12.52 -4.59
C ILE A 153 -5.49 11.35 -4.13
N ASP A 154 -4.51 11.63 -3.26
CA ASP A 154 -3.40 10.71 -2.93
C ASP A 154 -2.67 11.15 -1.62
N THR A 155 -1.39 10.80 -1.44
CA THR A 155 -0.54 11.14 -0.29
C THR A 155 0.04 12.56 -0.30
N GLY A 156 -0.38 13.40 -1.26
CA GLY A 156 0.13 14.76 -1.45
C GLY A 156 1.07 14.89 -2.64
N ILE A 157 1.93 15.91 -2.64
CA ILE A 157 2.95 16.11 -3.68
C ILE A 157 4.28 16.66 -3.11
N TRP A 158 5.39 16.35 -3.77
CA TRP A 158 6.71 16.97 -3.53
C TRP A 158 6.98 18.09 -4.55
N PRO A 159 6.66 19.36 -4.24
CA PRO A 159 6.59 20.44 -5.22
C PRO A 159 7.95 20.81 -5.84
N GLU A 160 9.06 20.56 -5.14
CA GLU A 160 10.41 20.88 -5.62
C GLU A 160 10.92 19.89 -6.70
N SER A 161 10.15 18.84 -7.02
CA SER A 161 10.50 17.91 -8.08
C SER A 161 10.56 18.61 -9.45
N ARG A 162 11.60 18.31 -10.25
CA ARG A 162 11.74 18.84 -11.62
C ARG A 162 10.53 18.50 -12.51
N SER A 163 9.80 17.43 -12.20
CA SER A 163 8.56 17.05 -12.89
C SER A 163 7.44 18.07 -12.72
N PHE A 164 7.54 19.00 -11.77
CA PHE A 164 6.52 20.01 -11.49
C PHE A 164 7.01 21.44 -11.75
N SER A 165 8.08 21.59 -12.53
CA SER A 165 8.48 22.90 -13.05
C SER A 165 7.34 23.54 -13.85
N ASP A 166 7.12 24.83 -13.61
CA ASP A 166 6.12 25.66 -14.28
C ASP A 166 6.72 26.57 -15.36
N GLU A 167 7.97 26.29 -15.75
CA GLU A 167 8.64 26.97 -16.86
C GLU A 167 7.84 26.83 -18.15
N GLY A 168 7.59 27.95 -18.83
CA GLY A 168 6.80 27.98 -20.07
C GLY A 168 5.28 27.91 -19.90
N TYR A 169 4.76 27.82 -18.66
CA TYR A 169 3.31 27.78 -18.45
C TYR A 169 2.66 29.16 -18.57
N PRO A 170 1.50 29.27 -19.25
CA PRO A 170 0.69 30.49 -19.22
C PRO A 170 0.08 30.72 -17.83
N PRO A 171 -0.53 31.89 -17.58
CA PRO A 171 -1.25 32.16 -16.34
C PRO A 171 -2.25 31.04 -15.99
N ILE A 172 -2.56 30.91 -14.70
CA ILE A 172 -3.54 29.92 -14.23
C ILE A 172 -4.91 30.24 -14.87
N PRO A 173 -5.65 29.24 -15.39
CA PRO A 173 -6.96 29.47 -15.99
C PRO A 173 -7.91 30.20 -15.03
N SER A 174 -8.60 31.24 -15.51
CA SER A 174 -9.48 32.08 -14.67
C SER A 174 -10.70 31.32 -14.09
N ARG A 175 -11.04 30.16 -14.66
CA ARG A 175 -12.08 29.26 -14.15
C ARG A 175 -11.67 28.50 -12.88
N TRP A 176 -10.38 28.42 -12.58
CA TRP A 176 -9.86 27.71 -11.41
C TRP A 176 -10.27 28.43 -10.13
N LYS A 177 -10.85 27.69 -9.18
CA LYS A 177 -11.34 28.24 -7.90
C LYS A 177 -10.64 27.66 -6.68
N GLY A 178 -9.74 26.69 -6.86
CA GLY A 178 -9.02 26.08 -5.77
C GLY A 178 -7.99 26.99 -5.13
N MET A 179 -7.44 26.51 -4.03
CA MET A 179 -6.50 27.26 -3.20
C MET A 179 -5.17 26.53 -3.00
N CYS A 180 -4.19 27.27 -2.52
CA CYS A 180 -2.95 26.72 -1.99
C CYS A 180 -3.00 26.79 -0.46
N GLN A 181 -3.44 25.71 0.18
CA GLN A 181 -3.53 25.61 1.63
C GLN A 181 -2.11 25.57 2.23
N LEU A 182 -1.85 26.43 3.20
CA LEU A 182 -0.56 26.53 3.88
C LEU A 182 -0.44 25.49 5.00
N GLY A 183 0.78 25.09 5.32
CA GLY A 183 1.10 24.16 6.40
C GLY A 183 2.54 24.34 6.91
N PRO A 184 2.97 23.57 7.93
CA PRO A 184 4.27 23.75 8.61
C PRO A 184 5.50 23.74 7.68
N ASP A 185 5.41 23.03 6.56
CA ASP A 185 6.45 22.77 5.56
C ASP A 185 5.94 23.04 4.13
N TRP A 186 4.88 23.84 4.04
CA TRP A 186 4.23 24.24 2.80
C TRP A 186 3.85 25.72 2.84
N ASP A 187 4.56 26.53 2.07
CA ASP A 187 4.29 27.95 1.90
C ASP A 187 3.60 28.26 0.55
N LYS A 188 3.28 29.54 0.34
CA LYS A 188 2.59 30.01 -0.87
C LYS A 188 3.36 29.75 -2.17
N ASN A 189 4.68 29.57 -2.11
CA ASN A 189 5.55 29.33 -3.26
C ASN A 189 5.57 27.84 -3.66
N ASN A 190 4.99 26.95 -2.85
CA ASN A 190 4.87 25.54 -3.19
C ASN A 190 3.76 25.27 -4.22
N CYS A 191 2.82 26.19 -4.41
CA CYS A 191 1.99 26.23 -5.61
C CYS A 191 2.61 27.15 -6.67
N SER A 192 2.42 26.78 -7.93
CA SER A 192 3.03 27.40 -9.10
C SER A 192 2.03 27.46 -10.26
N ARG A 193 2.47 27.84 -11.45
CA ARG A 193 1.62 27.68 -12.65
C ARG A 193 1.47 26.20 -13.04
N LYS A 194 2.24 25.26 -12.47
CA LYS A 194 2.09 23.82 -12.69
C LYS A 194 1.21 23.16 -11.63
N ILE A 195 1.55 23.33 -10.36
CA ILE A 195 0.75 22.89 -9.21
C ILE A 195 -0.13 24.08 -8.82
N ILE A 196 -1.35 24.14 -9.35
CA ILE A 196 -2.18 25.34 -9.24
C ILE A 196 -3.04 25.38 -7.97
N GLY A 197 -3.13 24.26 -7.26
CA GLY A 197 -3.73 24.19 -5.93
C GLY A 197 -3.33 22.94 -5.19
N ALA A 198 -3.40 23.02 -3.87
CA ALA A 198 -2.97 21.99 -2.96
C ALA A 198 -3.77 22.12 -1.66
N ARG A 199 -4.43 21.03 -1.27
CA ARG A 199 -5.20 20.90 -0.03
C ARG A 199 -4.81 19.62 0.70
N PHE A 200 -5.05 19.57 1.99
CA PHE A 200 -4.93 18.37 2.80
C PHE A 200 -6.12 18.22 3.74
N TYR A 201 -6.48 16.97 4.04
CA TYR A 201 -7.64 16.62 4.84
C TYR A 201 -7.18 15.72 6.00
N ASP A 202 -7.22 16.25 7.21
CA ASP A 202 -6.61 15.68 8.41
C ASP A 202 -7.58 14.86 9.28
N THR A 203 -8.78 14.57 8.76
CA THR A 203 -9.77 13.76 9.47
C THR A 203 -9.22 12.35 9.72
N GLY A 204 -9.21 11.94 10.99
CA GLY A 204 -8.76 10.61 11.42
C GLY A 204 -7.25 10.37 11.35
N VAL A 205 -6.46 11.41 11.10
CA VAL A 205 -4.99 11.31 11.10
C VAL A 205 -4.48 11.05 12.51
N SER A 206 -3.78 9.93 12.67
CA SER A 206 -3.18 9.54 13.94
C SER A 206 -1.90 10.32 14.25
N GLU A 207 -1.58 10.48 15.53
CA GLU A 207 -0.30 11.05 15.96
C GLU A 207 0.90 10.25 15.43
N GLU A 208 0.74 8.93 15.22
CA GLU A 208 1.79 8.08 14.65
C GLU A 208 2.09 8.46 13.21
N ALA A 209 1.06 8.71 12.39
CA ALA A 209 1.25 9.17 11.01
C ALA A 209 2.04 10.48 10.99
N LEU A 210 1.70 11.42 11.88
CA LEU A 210 2.35 12.73 12.02
C LEU A 210 3.78 12.68 12.57
N LYS A 211 4.29 11.54 13.02
CA LYS A 211 5.73 11.39 13.32
C LYS A 211 6.58 11.36 12.05
N THR A 212 6.00 10.90 10.95
CA THR A 212 6.67 10.71 9.66
C THR A 212 6.11 11.62 8.56
N ASP A 213 5.12 12.43 8.91
CA ASP A 213 4.33 13.24 8.00
C ASP A 213 4.06 14.61 8.64
N SER A 214 3.55 15.57 7.87
CA SER A 214 3.23 16.92 8.33
C SER A 214 1.86 17.33 7.82
N LEU A 215 1.12 18.09 8.65
CA LEU A 215 -0.20 18.66 8.33
C LEU A 215 -0.08 19.75 7.24
N SER A 216 0.24 19.30 6.04
CA SER A 216 0.42 20.08 4.83
C SER A 216 0.16 19.19 3.61
N PRO A 217 0.00 19.78 2.41
CA PRO A 217 -0.12 19.00 1.17
C PRO A 217 1.16 18.26 0.75
N ARG A 218 2.26 18.37 1.51
CA ARG A 218 3.53 17.73 1.17
C ARG A 218 3.40 16.21 1.23
N ASP A 219 4.02 15.56 0.25
CA ASP A 219 4.12 14.11 0.17
C ASP A 219 5.33 13.58 0.95
N TYR A 220 5.06 12.75 1.95
CA TYR A 220 6.07 12.02 2.73
C TYR A 220 6.13 10.52 2.40
N SER A 221 5.16 10.00 1.62
CA SER A 221 5.16 8.62 1.14
C SER A 221 5.89 8.47 -0.20
N GLY A 222 5.71 9.46 -1.09
CA GLY A 222 6.20 9.46 -2.47
C GLY A 222 5.19 8.94 -3.49
N HIS A 223 4.10 8.31 -3.04
CA HIS A 223 3.07 7.73 -3.90
C HIS A 223 2.36 8.80 -4.74
N GLY A 224 1.82 9.84 -4.10
CA GLY A 224 1.14 10.94 -4.79
C GLY A 224 2.04 11.70 -5.75
N THR A 225 3.29 11.94 -5.38
CA THR A 225 4.32 12.53 -6.27
C THR A 225 4.56 11.67 -7.51
N HIS A 226 4.65 10.34 -7.33
CA HIS A 226 4.82 9.42 -8.44
C HIS A 226 3.59 9.39 -9.36
N CYS A 227 2.38 9.31 -8.80
CA CYS A 227 1.12 9.35 -9.53
C CYS A 227 0.95 10.65 -10.32
N ALA A 228 1.12 11.80 -9.66
CA ALA A 228 0.99 13.11 -10.27
C ALA A 228 1.99 13.33 -11.41
N SER A 229 3.26 12.91 -11.23
CA SER A 229 4.27 13.01 -12.29
C SER A 229 4.04 12.02 -13.44
N THR A 230 3.41 10.88 -13.18
CA THR A 230 2.97 9.94 -14.22
C THR A 230 1.84 10.54 -15.06
N ALA A 231 0.86 11.18 -14.44
CA ALA A 231 -0.27 11.79 -15.16
C ALA A 231 0.16 13.03 -15.94
N ALA A 232 0.84 13.96 -15.28
CA ALA A 232 1.12 15.29 -15.82
C ALA A 232 2.54 15.80 -15.49
N GLY A 233 3.55 14.95 -15.30
CA GLY A 233 4.92 15.45 -15.13
C GLY A 233 5.41 16.24 -16.35
N SER A 234 5.99 17.42 -16.11
CA SER A 234 6.80 18.14 -17.10
C SER A 234 7.97 17.27 -17.55
N ALA A 235 8.49 17.50 -18.76
CA ALA A 235 9.58 16.70 -19.30
C ALA A 235 10.89 16.92 -18.50
N VAL A 236 11.44 15.83 -17.96
CA VAL A 236 12.70 15.82 -17.20
C VAL A 236 13.75 15.03 -17.95
N GLN A 237 14.76 15.75 -18.45
CA GLN A 237 15.90 15.15 -19.15
C GLN A 237 16.81 14.38 -18.19
N ALA A 238 17.41 13.30 -18.71
CA ALA A 238 18.36 12.44 -18.00
C ALA A 238 17.84 11.89 -16.66
N ALA A 239 16.54 11.61 -16.58
CA ALA A 239 15.94 10.95 -15.42
C ALA A 239 16.38 9.48 -15.38
N SER A 240 16.72 8.98 -14.19
CA SER A 240 17.06 7.58 -13.95
C SER A 240 16.88 7.25 -12.47
N PHE A 241 16.74 5.96 -12.14
CA PHE A 241 16.85 5.47 -10.78
C PHE A 241 18.24 4.86 -10.61
N ASN A 242 19.20 5.63 -10.10
CA ASN A 242 20.61 5.22 -9.95
C ASN A 242 21.21 4.65 -11.26
N GLY A 243 20.91 5.28 -12.40
CA GLY A 243 21.36 4.83 -13.72
C GLY A 243 20.42 3.83 -14.42
N LEU A 244 19.53 3.16 -13.68
CA LEU A 244 18.47 2.34 -14.27
C LEU A 244 17.44 3.22 -14.96
N ALA A 245 16.85 2.69 -16.04
CA ALA A 245 15.73 3.31 -16.74
C ALA A 245 16.06 4.72 -17.29
N LYS A 246 17.33 4.99 -17.60
CA LYS A 246 17.80 6.30 -18.06
C LYS A 246 17.04 6.77 -19.30
N GLY A 247 16.50 7.98 -19.25
CA GLY A 247 15.78 8.58 -20.37
C GLY A 247 15.16 9.93 -20.03
N VAL A 248 14.08 10.26 -20.73
CA VAL A 248 13.26 11.45 -20.45
C VAL A 248 12.02 11.01 -19.69
N ALA A 249 11.88 11.44 -18.45
CA ALA A 249 10.63 11.24 -17.70
C ALA A 249 9.63 12.33 -18.11
N ARG A 250 8.36 11.97 -18.28
CA ARG A 250 7.26 12.91 -18.59
C ARG A 250 5.92 12.24 -18.26
N GLY A 251 4.90 13.07 -18.03
CA GLY A 251 3.53 12.62 -17.89
C GLY A 251 2.86 12.31 -19.23
N GLY A 252 1.64 11.78 -19.16
CA GLY A 252 0.78 11.57 -20.33
C GLY A 252 0.28 12.88 -20.92
N ALA A 253 -0.02 13.86 -20.05
CA ALA A 253 -0.36 15.24 -20.41
C ALA A 253 0.64 16.23 -19.78
N PRO A 254 1.85 16.37 -20.36
CA PRO A 254 2.90 17.20 -19.78
C PRO A 254 2.53 18.66 -19.52
N HIS A 255 1.57 19.24 -20.26
CA HIS A 255 1.13 20.64 -20.12
C HIS A 255 -0.14 20.82 -19.26
N ALA A 256 -0.73 19.73 -18.75
CA ALA A 256 -1.86 19.82 -17.85
C ALA A 256 -1.44 20.42 -16.50
N ARG A 257 -2.35 21.13 -15.84
CA ARG A 257 -2.20 21.65 -14.48
C ARG A 257 -2.51 20.54 -13.47
N ILE A 258 -1.90 20.62 -12.29
CA ILE A 258 -2.11 19.66 -11.20
C ILE A 258 -2.78 20.38 -10.03
N ALA A 259 -3.85 19.80 -9.52
CA ALA A 259 -4.46 20.16 -8.25
C ALA A 259 -4.35 18.97 -7.29
N VAL A 260 -3.80 19.19 -6.10
CA VAL A 260 -3.49 18.11 -5.16
C VAL A 260 -4.46 18.13 -3.99
N TYR A 261 -4.96 16.96 -3.64
CA TYR A 261 -5.87 16.76 -2.53
C TYR A 261 -5.32 15.60 -1.68
N LYS A 262 -4.55 15.93 -0.64
CA LYS A 262 -3.93 14.94 0.23
C LYS A 262 -4.95 14.39 1.22
N THR A 263 -5.31 13.13 1.05
CA THR A 263 -6.23 12.41 1.94
C THR A 263 -5.57 11.21 2.59
N LEU A 264 -4.42 10.78 2.07
CA LEU A 264 -3.63 9.68 2.59
C LEU A 264 -2.41 10.19 3.36
N TRP A 265 -2.10 9.52 4.46
CA TRP A 265 -1.14 9.96 5.47
C TRP A 265 -0.20 8.83 5.88
N GLY A 266 1.00 9.24 6.30
CA GLY A 266 2.05 8.33 6.76
C GLY A 266 2.69 7.53 5.62
N VAL A 267 3.71 6.75 5.98
CA VAL A 267 4.54 6.01 5.00
C VAL A 267 3.72 4.99 4.19
N ASP A 268 2.78 4.31 4.84
CA ASP A 268 1.95 3.28 4.22
C ASP A 268 0.74 3.85 3.45
N GLY A 269 0.47 5.16 3.55
CA GLY A 269 -0.56 5.86 2.76
C GLY A 269 -1.99 5.45 3.09
N PHE A 270 -2.44 5.76 4.30
CA PHE A 270 -3.81 5.48 4.76
C PHE A 270 -4.62 6.76 4.98
N GLY A 271 -5.94 6.70 4.77
CA GLY A 271 -6.81 7.84 4.92
C GLY A 271 -8.26 7.46 5.07
N ASP A 272 -9.04 8.39 5.61
CA ASP A 272 -10.45 8.18 5.89
C ASP A 272 -11.34 8.48 4.69
N THR A 273 -12.36 7.65 4.51
CA THR A 273 -13.38 7.80 3.48
C THR A 273 -14.06 9.18 3.52
N SER A 274 -14.24 9.78 4.69
CA SER A 274 -14.77 11.14 4.84
C SER A 274 -13.83 12.21 4.27
N ALA A 275 -12.52 12.08 4.49
CA ALA A 275 -11.50 12.93 3.89
C ALA A 275 -11.49 12.80 2.36
N PHE A 276 -11.65 11.57 1.84
CA PHE A 276 -11.80 11.32 0.41
C PHE A 276 -13.03 11.98 -0.21
N LEU A 277 -14.19 11.87 0.43
CA LEU A 277 -15.41 12.50 -0.07
C LEU A 277 -15.32 14.04 -0.02
N ALA A 278 -14.74 14.59 1.05
CA ALA A 278 -14.46 16.03 1.14
C ALA A 278 -13.52 16.50 0.02
N ALA A 279 -12.48 15.71 -0.28
CA ALA A 279 -11.56 15.98 -1.37
C ALA A 279 -12.24 15.97 -2.75
N ILE A 280 -13.15 15.00 -2.99
CA ILE A 280 -13.91 14.95 -4.24
C ILE A 280 -14.85 16.16 -4.35
N ASP A 281 -15.55 16.53 -3.27
CA ASP A 281 -16.45 17.69 -3.25
C ASP A 281 -15.70 19.01 -3.54
N ASP A 282 -14.58 19.24 -2.85
CA ASP A 282 -13.71 20.39 -3.10
C ASP A 282 -13.14 20.37 -4.52
N ALA A 283 -12.76 19.21 -5.06
CA ALA A 283 -12.26 19.11 -6.43
C ALA A 283 -13.33 19.45 -7.48
N ILE A 284 -14.58 19.01 -7.27
CA ILE A 284 -15.72 19.39 -8.10
C ILE A 284 -15.93 20.91 -8.05
N HIS A 285 -15.93 21.49 -6.85
CA HIS A 285 -16.10 22.93 -6.66
C HIS A 285 -14.98 23.74 -7.32
N ASP A 286 -13.73 23.30 -7.12
CA ASP A 286 -12.52 23.97 -7.60
C ASP A 286 -12.42 23.96 -9.13
N GLY A 287 -13.12 23.02 -9.77
CA GLY A 287 -13.30 22.95 -11.23
C GLY A 287 -12.24 22.13 -11.93
N VAL A 288 -11.83 21.00 -11.34
CA VAL A 288 -10.97 20.01 -12.02
C VAL A 288 -11.70 19.39 -13.22
N ASP A 289 -10.96 18.96 -14.25
CA ASP A 289 -11.55 18.31 -15.44
C ASP A 289 -11.47 16.78 -15.36
N VAL A 290 -10.41 16.28 -14.72
CA VAL A 290 -10.14 14.86 -14.53
C VAL A 290 -9.71 14.62 -13.10
N LEU A 291 -10.27 13.59 -12.45
CA LEU A 291 -9.80 13.07 -11.18
C LEU A 291 -9.00 11.78 -11.42
N SER A 292 -7.77 11.75 -10.89
CA SER A 292 -6.89 10.60 -10.89
C SER A 292 -6.76 10.08 -9.45
N LEU A 293 -7.34 8.90 -9.20
CA LEU A 293 -7.38 8.29 -7.88
C LEU A 293 -6.69 6.93 -7.90
N SER A 294 -5.45 6.88 -7.40
CA SER A 294 -4.67 5.64 -7.27
C SER A 294 -4.88 5.02 -5.88
N VAL A 295 -6.15 4.88 -5.49
CA VAL A 295 -6.56 4.42 -4.17
C VAL A 295 -7.59 3.30 -4.31
N GLY A 296 -7.48 2.33 -3.42
CA GLY A 296 -8.44 1.24 -3.30
C GLY A 296 -9.58 1.62 -2.36
N PHE A 297 -10.81 1.34 -2.76
CA PHE A 297 -11.99 1.51 -1.92
C PHE A 297 -12.69 0.15 -1.78
N PRO A 298 -12.49 -0.55 -0.64
CA PRO A 298 -13.13 -1.84 -0.42
C PRO A 298 -14.65 -1.72 -0.30
N ASP A 299 -15.15 -0.55 0.14
CA ASP A 299 -16.56 -0.17 0.06
C ASP A 299 -16.71 0.86 -1.06
N GLU A 300 -17.39 0.47 -2.14
CA GLU A 300 -17.62 1.30 -3.33
C GLU A 300 -18.36 2.60 -2.97
N ASN A 301 -17.62 3.68 -2.72
CA ASN A 301 -18.20 5.00 -2.45
C ASN A 301 -18.51 5.75 -3.75
N SER A 302 -19.40 5.11 -4.50
CA SER A 302 -19.70 5.43 -5.88
C SER A 302 -20.35 6.80 -6.04
N PHE A 303 -21.02 7.35 -5.00
CA PHE A 303 -21.77 8.61 -5.11
C PHE A 303 -20.90 9.85 -5.25
N GLY A 304 -19.72 9.89 -4.62
CA GLY A 304 -18.78 11.01 -4.80
C GLY A 304 -18.32 11.07 -6.26
N ALA A 305 -17.88 9.93 -6.79
CA ALA A 305 -17.52 9.79 -8.20
C ALA A 305 -18.71 10.03 -9.14
N LEU A 306 -19.92 9.61 -8.77
CA LEU A 306 -21.14 9.83 -9.55
C LEU A 306 -21.41 11.32 -9.71
N HIS A 307 -21.32 12.10 -8.63
CA HIS A 307 -21.52 13.55 -8.69
C HIS A 307 -20.43 14.26 -9.49
N ALA A 308 -19.17 13.81 -9.40
CA ALA A 308 -18.11 14.30 -10.26
C ALA A 308 -18.44 14.07 -11.75
N VAL A 309 -18.83 12.85 -12.11
CA VAL A 309 -19.21 12.49 -13.50
C VAL A 309 -20.44 13.26 -13.98
N GLN A 310 -21.46 13.45 -13.12
CA GLN A 310 -22.64 14.27 -13.42
C GLN A 310 -22.28 15.75 -13.70
N LYS A 311 -21.16 16.24 -13.16
CA LYS A 311 -20.62 17.57 -13.42
C LYS A 311 -19.66 17.61 -14.61
N GLY A 312 -19.52 16.51 -15.34
CA GLY A 312 -18.65 16.41 -16.53
C GLY A 312 -17.19 16.13 -16.20
N ILE A 313 -16.87 15.74 -14.96
CA ILE A 313 -15.50 15.43 -14.54
C ILE A 313 -15.24 13.94 -14.76
N THR A 314 -14.20 13.62 -15.52
CA THR A 314 -13.83 12.22 -15.75
C THR A 314 -13.11 11.67 -14.51
N VAL A 315 -13.54 10.50 -14.02
CA VAL A 315 -12.94 9.87 -12.83
C VAL A 315 -12.21 8.59 -13.24
N VAL A 316 -10.91 8.52 -12.89
CA VAL A 316 -10.04 7.39 -13.20
C VAL A 316 -9.57 6.75 -11.89
N TYR A 317 -9.85 5.45 -11.75
CA TYR A 317 -9.51 4.64 -10.59
C TYR A 317 -8.54 3.52 -10.92
N ALA A 318 -7.68 3.17 -9.96
CA ALA A 318 -6.96 1.90 -9.99
C ALA A 318 -7.93 0.72 -9.73
N GLY A 319 -7.76 -0.39 -10.45
CA GLY A 319 -8.58 -1.60 -10.28
C GLY A 319 -8.20 -2.50 -9.10
N GLY A 320 -7.29 -2.07 -8.23
CA GLY A 320 -6.78 -2.89 -7.12
C GLY A 320 -5.58 -3.77 -7.50
N ASN A 321 -4.90 -4.30 -6.47
CA ASN A 321 -3.67 -5.09 -6.63
C ASN A 321 -3.78 -6.53 -6.10
N ASP A 322 -4.98 -6.97 -5.69
CA ASP A 322 -5.22 -8.25 -5.00
C ASP A 322 -5.39 -9.46 -5.93
N GLY A 323 -5.09 -9.29 -7.22
CA GLY A 323 -5.06 -10.38 -8.19
C GLY A 323 -4.03 -11.48 -7.85
N PRO A 324 -3.98 -12.58 -8.63
CA PRO A 324 -4.67 -12.79 -9.92
C PRO A 324 -5.98 -13.59 -9.78
N ARG A 325 -6.49 -13.80 -8.56
CA ARG A 325 -7.74 -14.54 -8.37
C ARG A 325 -8.90 -13.77 -9.03
N PRO A 326 -9.94 -14.47 -9.52
CA PRO A 326 -11.15 -13.80 -10.00
C PRO A 326 -11.78 -12.92 -8.91
N GLN A 327 -12.53 -11.90 -9.32
CA GLN A 327 -13.34 -11.03 -8.44
C GLN A 327 -12.54 -10.23 -7.39
N THR A 328 -11.29 -9.89 -7.68
CA THR A 328 -10.45 -9.02 -6.83
C THR A 328 -10.38 -7.58 -7.34
N LEU A 329 -11.28 -7.19 -8.25
CA LEU A 329 -11.29 -5.84 -8.82
C LEU A 329 -12.00 -4.88 -7.86
N GLU A 330 -11.39 -3.73 -7.62
CA GLU A 330 -11.97 -2.63 -6.86
C GLU A 330 -12.49 -1.53 -7.80
N ASN A 331 -13.22 -0.55 -7.24
CA ASN A 331 -13.67 0.65 -7.97
C ASN A 331 -14.48 0.32 -9.23
N THR A 332 -15.49 -0.54 -9.11
CA THR A 332 -16.25 -1.15 -10.22
C THR A 332 -17.42 -0.31 -10.74
N SER A 333 -17.59 0.92 -10.27
CA SER A 333 -18.74 1.76 -10.65
C SER A 333 -18.84 1.94 -12.17
N PRO A 334 -20.03 1.83 -12.78
CA PRO A 334 -20.16 1.87 -14.24
C PRO A 334 -19.89 3.26 -14.85
N TRP A 335 -19.84 4.31 -14.02
CA TRP A 335 -19.56 5.68 -14.44
C TRP A 335 -18.09 6.09 -14.36
N VAL A 336 -17.21 5.24 -13.82
CA VAL A 336 -15.78 5.53 -13.68
C VAL A 336 -14.95 4.72 -14.67
N ILE A 337 -13.70 5.14 -14.88
CA ILE A 337 -12.72 4.39 -15.64
C ILE A 337 -11.85 3.60 -14.65
N THR A 338 -12.09 2.30 -14.56
CA THR A 338 -11.29 1.38 -13.74
C THR A 338 -10.12 0.82 -14.54
N VAL A 339 -8.89 1.03 -14.07
CA VAL A 339 -7.67 0.73 -14.83
C VAL A 339 -6.91 -0.44 -14.21
N ALA A 340 -6.68 -1.49 -15.01
CA ALA A 340 -5.81 -2.61 -14.65
C ALA A 340 -4.33 -2.32 -14.94
N ALA A 341 -3.42 -3.07 -14.31
CA ALA A 341 -1.99 -2.96 -14.53
C ALA A 341 -1.47 -4.03 -15.50
N SER A 342 -0.65 -3.63 -16.47
CA SER A 342 0.04 -4.54 -17.40
C SER A 342 1.54 -4.27 -17.44
N LYS A 343 2.30 -5.22 -17.96
CA LYS A 343 3.75 -5.07 -18.18
C LYS A 343 4.01 -4.23 -19.43
N VAL A 344 5.17 -3.58 -19.45
CA VAL A 344 5.74 -2.95 -20.65
C VAL A 344 6.87 -3.82 -21.20
N ASP A 345 7.37 -3.49 -22.39
CA ASP A 345 8.48 -4.19 -23.05
C ASP A 345 9.83 -4.09 -22.33
N ARG A 346 9.98 -3.15 -21.39
CA ARG A 346 11.19 -2.98 -20.59
C ARG A 346 11.26 -3.96 -19.43
N SER A 347 12.40 -4.63 -19.32
CA SER A 347 12.81 -5.41 -18.15
C SER A 347 14.11 -4.85 -17.56
N PHE A 348 14.40 -5.18 -16.30
CA PHE A 348 15.66 -4.86 -15.62
C PHE A 348 16.43 -6.15 -15.34
N PRO A 349 17.21 -6.65 -16.31
CA PRO A 349 17.97 -7.87 -16.14
C PRO A 349 19.13 -7.65 -15.17
N THR A 350 19.41 -8.65 -14.34
CA THR A 350 20.55 -8.66 -13.41
C THR A 350 21.31 -9.95 -13.57
N ALA A 351 22.56 -9.86 -14.01
CA ALA A 351 23.42 -11.02 -14.15
C ALA A 351 23.91 -11.49 -12.77
N ILE A 352 23.68 -12.76 -12.47
CA ILE A 352 24.16 -13.46 -11.28
C ILE A 352 25.29 -14.38 -11.74
N THR A 353 26.51 -14.10 -11.29
CA THR A 353 27.68 -14.94 -11.60
C THR A 353 27.93 -15.86 -10.42
N LEU A 354 27.82 -17.17 -10.65
CA LEU A 354 28.11 -18.19 -9.65
C LEU A 354 29.62 -18.45 -9.55
N GLY A 355 30.08 -19.07 -8.45
CA GLY A 355 31.50 -19.38 -8.22
C GLY A 355 32.13 -20.35 -9.23
N ASN A 356 31.31 -21.03 -10.04
CA ASN A 356 31.73 -21.86 -11.16
C ASN A 356 31.73 -21.11 -12.52
N ASN A 357 31.66 -19.77 -12.50
CA ASN A 357 31.56 -18.89 -13.67
C ASN A 357 30.30 -19.08 -14.53
N GLN A 358 29.27 -19.76 -14.04
CA GLN A 358 27.97 -19.76 -14.72
C GLN A 358 27.27 -18.41 -14.49
N HIS A 359 26.66 -17.90 -15.56
CA HIS A 359 25.85 -16.68 -15.52
C HIS A 359 24.36 -17.03 -15.59
N ILE A 360 23.60 -16.61 -14.59
CA ILE A 360 22.14 -16.71 -14.55
C ILE A 360 21.58 -15.29 -14.68
N LEU A 361 20.64 -15.08 -15.60
CA LEU A 361 19.97 -13.80 -15.74
C LEU A 361 18.72 -13.77 -14.88
N GLY A 362 18.77 -13.05 -13.76
CA GLY A 362 17.61 -12.72 -12.95
C GLY A 362 16.97 -11.40 -13.35
N GLN A 363 15.93 -10.99 -12.63
CA GLN A 363 15.37 -9.64 -12.71
C GLN A 363 15.44 -8.98 -11.34
N SER A 364 16.03 -7.79 -11.28
CA SER A 364 16.07 -7.00 -10.06
C SER A 364 16.28 -5.52 -10.38
N LEU A 365 16.03 -4.65 -9.40
CA LEU A 365 16.40 -3.24 -9.46
C LEU A 365 17.78 -3.00 -8.83
N ASN A 366 18.74 -3.91 -9.06
CA ASN A 366 20.11 -3.74 -8.59
C ASN A 366 20.84 -2.71 -9.45
N TYR A 367 21.35 -1.66 -8.81
CA TYR A 367 22.11 -0.57 -9.44
C TYR A 367 23.57 -0.51 -8.95
N HIS A 368 24.00 -1.45 -8.10
CA HIS A 368 25.39 -1.53 -7.69
C HIS A 368 26.25 -1.99 -8.87
N VAL A 369 26.94 -1.04 -9.49
CA VAL A 369 28.04 -1.33 -10.40
C VAL A 369 29.11 -2.02 -9.57
N VAL A 370 29.33 -3.32 -9.80
CA VAL A 370 30.48 -4.01 -9.24
C VAL A 370 31.71 -3.41 -9.90
N ASN A 371 32.29 -2.37 -9.30
CA ASN A 371 33.67 -1.98 -9.60
C ASN A 371 34.53 -3.16 -9.15
N SER A 372 35.06 -3.89 -10.13
CA SER A 372 35.91 -5.07 -9.96
C SER A 372 37.30 -4.71 -9.41
N SER A 373 37.36 -3.95 -8.32
CA SER A 373 38.62 -3.50 -7.71
C SER A 373 38.58 -3.37 -6.18
N SER A 374 37.72 -4.12 -5.49
CA SER A 374 37.92 -4.37 -4.06
C SER A 374 37.35 -5.74 -3.67
N GLY A 375 38.26 -6.71 -3.54
CA GLY A 375 37.94 -8.03 -3.02
C GLY A 375 37.45 -7.95 -1.59
N SER A 376 36.15 -8.16 -1.39
CA SER A 376 35.51 -8.80 -0.24
C SER A 376 34.02 -8.43 -0.28
N SER A 377 33.25 -9.07 -1.15
CA SER A 377 31.80 -9.11 -0.97
C SER A 377 31.51 -10.24 0.03
N ARG A 378 31.22 -9.90 1.28
CA ARG A 378 30.59 -10.83 2.22
C ARG A 378 29.25 -11.26 1.61
N PHE A 379 29.16 -12.52 1.25
CA PHE A 379 27.90 -13.19 0.97
C PHE A 379 27.15 -13.27 2.31
N THR A 380 26.18 -12.38 2.55
CA THR A 380 25.15 -12.64 3.57
C THR A 380 24.15 -13.58 2.93
N GLY A 381 24.18 -14.85 3.36
CA GLY A 381 23.40 -15.91 2.78
C GLY A 381 21.91 -15.58 2.70
N LEU A 382 21.26 -16.06 1.63
CA LEU A 382 19.84 -16.34 1.65
C LEU A 382 19.62 -17.51 2.60
N VAL A 383 19.54 -17.21 3.89
CA VAL A 383 18.91 -18.11 4.85
C VAL A 383 17.51 -17.57 5.04
N SER A 384 16.56 -18.27 4.44
CA SER A 384 15.22 -18.39 4.98
C SER A 384 15.36 -19.09 6.33
N ASP A 385 15.34 -18.31 7.40
CA ASP A 385 15.03 -18.86 8.72
C ASP A 385 13.52 -18.68 8.93
N GLU A 386 12.92 -19.79 9.33
CA GLU A 386 11.48 -20.09 9.49
C GLU A 386 10.72 -19.10 10.37
#